data_AF-A0A820VLE3-F1
#
_entry.id   AF-A0A820VLE3-F1
#
_cell.length_a   1.000
_cell.length_b   1.000
_cell.length_c   1.000
_cell.angle_alpha   90.00
_cell.angle_beta   90.00
_cell.angle_gamma   90.00
#
_symmetry.space_group_name_H-M   'P 1'
#
loop_
_entity.id
_entity.type
_entity.pdbx_description
1 polymer ?
#
loop_
_entity_poly.entity_id
_entity_poly.type
_entity_poly.pdbx_seq_one_letter_code
_entity_poly.pdbx_strand_id
1 'polypeptide(L)'
;MRLTRSKAAFYLRADADAAATSPYFNIDEIYLYIRRVKLNNEVFLSIDKYLSSETAKYSLDRVETKILTVEAGISNKQFDNLFLGNLPRRVIVGLLNHAGSDGVYATNPLHFSPYDLRSINAFVNGMPVGKEYECKFEATTSTAPTRCARAYASLYNVATPAGMGH
;
A
#
# COMPACT_ATOMS: atom_id res chain seq x y z
N MET A 1 -18.52 8.45 -2.47
CA MET A 1 -17.51 7.61 -1.77
C MET A 1 -18.27 6.50 -1.04
N ARG A 2 -17.90 5.24 -1.25
CA ARG A 2 -18.53 4.09 -0.59
C ARG A 2 -17.49 3.43 0.31
N LEU A 3 -17.79 3.33 1.59
CA LEU A 3 -16.95 2.63 2.56
C LEU A 3 -17.57 1.27 2.84
N THR A 4 -16.77 0.22 2.81
CA THR A 4 -17.19 -1.16 3.10
C THR A 4 -16.29 -1.74 4.16
N ARG A 5 -16.89 -2.41 5.15
CA ARG A 5 -16.16 -3.08 6.22
C ARG A 5 -15.50 -4.36 5.70
N SER A 6 -14.27 -4.62 6.12
CA SER A 6 -13.59 -5.91 5.87
C SER A 6 -14.19 -7.02 6.75
N LYS A 7 -13.76 -8.27 6.58
CA LYS A 7 -14.17 -9.39 7.46
C LYS A 7 -13.56 -9.24 8.85
N ALA A 8 -14.26 -9.72 9.89
CA ALA A 8 -13.81 -9.67 11.30
C ALA A 8 -12.39 -10.17 11.50
N ALA A 9 -12.05 -11.29 10.88
CA ALA A 9 -10.71 -11.88 10.96
C ALA A 9 -9.58 -10.99 10.41
N PHE A 10 -9.88 -9.92 9.66
CA PHE A 10 -8.82 -9.02 9.15
C PHE A 10 -8.45 -7.89 10.10
N TYR A 11 -9.32 -7.51 11.04
CA TYR A 11 -9.08 -6.40 11.98
C TYR A 11 -9.21 -6.82 13.45
N LEU A 12 -9.61 -8.06 13.73
CA LEU A 12 -9.59 -8.64 15.07
C LEU A 12 -8.59 -9.78 15.11
N ARG A 13 -7.62 -9.67 16.01
CA ARG A 13 -6.76 -10.77 16.40
C ARG A 13 -7.28 -11.35 17.71
N ALA A 14 -7.47 -12.66 17.75
CA ALA A 14 -7.94 -13.38 18.91
C ALA A 14 -7.20 -14.73 19.00
N ASP A 15 -6.97 -15.20 20.23
CA ASP A 15 -6.45 -16.55 20.44
C ASP A 15 -7.48 -17.60 20.00
N ALA A 16 -7.01 -18.83 19.74
CA ALA A 16 -7.82 -19.90 19.16
C ALA A 16 -9.12 -20.16 19.95
N ASP A 17 -9.07 -20.09 21.28
CA ASP A 17 -10.23 -20.28 22.16
C ASP A 17 -11.25 -19.13 22.07
N ALA A 18 -10.78 -17.90 21.84
CA ALA A 18 -11.63 -16.73 21.71
C ALA A 18 -12.30 -16.63 20.33
N ALA A 19 -11.69 -17.21 19.29
CA ALA A 19 -12.29 -17.31 17.95
C ALA A 19 -13.60 -18.12 17.94
N ALA A 20 -13.73 -19.11 18.84
CA ALA A 20 -14.96 -19.89 19.00
C ALA A 20 -16.17 -19.06 19.43
N THR A 21 -15.93 -17.89 20.05
CA THR A 21 -16.98 -17.00 20.56
C THR A 21 -17.48 -16.00 19.49
N SER A 22 -16.95 -16.06 18.25
CA SER A 22 -17.28 -15.16 17.15
C SER A 22 -17.14 -13.68 17.54
N PRO A 23 -15.89 -13.18 17.70
CA PRO A 23 -15.67 -11.83 18.16
C PRO A 23 -16.23 -10.80 17.17
N TYR A 24 -16.97 -9.83 17.70
CA TYR A 24 -17.53 -8.73 16.91
C TYR A 24 -17.02 -7.39 17.43
N PHE A 25 -16.85 -6.46 16.49
CA PHE A 25 -16.49 -5.08 16.79
C PHE A 25 -17.67 -4.20 16.42
N ASN A 26 -18.11 -3.35 17.34
CA ASN A 26 -19.11 -2.35 17.04
C ASN A 26 -18.43 -1.01 16.82
N ILE A 27 -18.93 -0.24 15.86
CA ILE A 27 -18.52 1.14 15.69
C ILE A 27 -19.69 1.99 16.13
N ASP A 28 -19.53 2.68 17.26
CA ASP A 28 -20.61 3.47 17.83
C ASP A 28 -20.80 4.76 17.01
N GLU A 29 -19.70 5.46 16.71
CA GLU A 29 -19.73 6.71 15.93
C GLU A 29 -18.52 6.82 14.97
N ILE A 30 -18.77 7.34 13.76
CA ILE A 30 -17.75 7.64 12.75
C ILE A 30 -17.98 9.04 12.21
N TYR A 31 -16.93 9.87 12.21
CA TYR A 31 -16.95 11.19 11.58
C TYR A 31 -16.02 11.22 10.38
N LEU A 32 -16.51 11.68 9.23
CA LEU A 32 -15.71 11.93 8.02
C LEU A 32 -15.69 13.44 7.74
N TYR A 33 -14.56 14.07 8.02
CA TYR A 33 -14.35 15.49 7.72
C TYR A 33 -13.83 15.65 6.30
N ILE A 34 -14.62 16.26 5.43
CA ILE A 34 -14.24 16.58 4.06
C ILE A 34 -14.01 18.09 3.95
N ARG A 35 -12.82 18.48 3.50
CA ARG A 35 -12.53 19.88 3.19
C ARG A 35 -13.26 20.27 1.92
N ARG A 36 -14.11 21.31 2.01
CA ARG A 36 -14.72 21.95 0.86
C ARG A 36 -14.06 23.30 0.63
N VAL A 37 -13.58 23.51 -0.60
CA VAL A 37 -13.09 24.83 -1.02
C VAL A 37 -14.26 25.59 -1.62
N LYS A 38 -14.52 26.80 -1.11
CA LYS A 38 -15.43 27.76 -1.77
C LYS A 38 -14.58 28.63 -2.68
N LEU A 39 -14.86 28.60 -3.98
CA LEU A 39 -14.16 29.42 -4.96
C LEU A 39 -14.76 30.82 -5.00
N ASN A 40 -13.94 31.81 -5.39
CA ASN A 40 -14.44 33.13 -5.75
C ASN A 40 -15.35 33.00 -7.00
N ASN A 41 -16.40 33.81 -7.07
CA ASN A 41 -17.43 33.74 -8.09
C ASN A 41 -16.86 33.93 -9.52
N GLU A 42 -15.85 34.79 -9.68
CA GLU A 42 -15.18 35.00 -10.98
C GLU A 42 -14.47 33.73 -11.49
N VAL A 43 -13.78 33.01 -10.59
CA VAL A 43 -13.08 31.75 -10.92
C VAL A 43 -14.08 30.63 -11.19
N PHE A 44 -15.19 30.62 -10.47
CA PHE A 44 -16.27 29.67 -10.72
C PHE A 44 -16.87 29.85 -12.12
N LEU A 45 -17.23 31.08 -12.49
CA LEU A 45 -17.78 31.39 -13.81
C LEU A 45 -16.80 31.09 -14.95
N SER A 46 -15.50 31.34 -14.74
CA SER A 46 -14.48 31.03 -15.75
C SER A 46 -14.34 29.52 -15.97
N ILE A 47 -14.35 28.73 -14.89
CA ILE A 47 -14.33 27.27 -14.96
C ILE A 47 -15.63 26.76 -15.63
N ASP A 48 -16.79 27.28 -15.25
CA ASP A 48 -18.08 26.87 -15.82
C ASP A 48 -18.16 27.13 -17.33
N LYS A 49 -17.68 28.30 -17.77
CA LYS A 49 -17.54 28.64 -19.19
C LYS A 49 -16.57 27.70 -19.90
N TYR A 50 -15.44 27.37 -19.27
CA TYR A 50 -14.46 26.45 -19.83
C TYR A 50 -15.02 25.03 -19.98
N LEU A 51 -15.71 24.52 -18.95
CA LEU A 51 -16.36 23.21 -18.95
C LEU A 51 -17.53 23.11 -19.94
N SER A 52 -18.17 24.25 -20.24
CA SER A 52 -19.21 24.34 -21.27
C SER A 52 -18.64 24.22 -22.68
N SER A 53 -17.38 24.62 -22.89
CA SER A 53 -16.70 24.58 -24.19
C SER A 53 -15.82 23.35 -24.41
N GLU A 54 -15.17 22.85 -23.36
CA GLU A 54 -14.21 21.75 -23.42
C GLU A 54 -14.46 20.76 -22.26
N THR A 55 -14.37 19.47 -22.54
CA THR A 55 -14.53 18.43 -21.52
C THR A 55 -13.34 18.41 -20.56
N ALA A 56 -13.62 18.46 -19.25
CA ALA A 56 -12.57 18.32 -18.24
C ALA A 56 -11.88 16.96 -18.30
N LYS A 57 -10.54 16.98 -18.30
CA LYS A 57 -9.69 15.81 -18.16
C LYS A 57 -9.23 15.69 -16.71
N TYR A 58 -9.67 14.64 -16.04
CA TYR A 58 -9.21 14.31 -14.70
C TYR A 58 -8.21 13.17 -14.79
N SER A 59 -6.97 13.40 -14.32
CA SER A 59 -5.99 12.33 -14.20
C SER A 59 -6.45 11.36 -13.11
N LEU A 60 -6.84 10.16 -13.52
CA LEU A 60 -7.20 9.08 -12.60
C LEU A 60 -6.02 8.12 -12.47
N ASP A 61 -5.34 8.15 -11.32
CA ASP A 61 -4.37 7.12 -10.98
C ASP A 61 -5.12 5.85 -10.55
N ARG A 62 -4.92 4.76 -11.30
CA ARG A 62 -5.49 3.45 -10.97
C ARG A 62 -4.48 2.64 -10.16
N VAL A 63 -4.94 2.12 -9.03
CA VAL A 63 -4.21 1.14 -8.22
C VAL A 63 -4.74 -0.25 -8.55
N GLU A 64 -3.85 -1.18 -8.88
CA GLU A 64 -4.15 -2.59 -9.08
C GLU A 64 -3.32 -3.43 -8.12
N THR A 65 -3.98 -4.36 -7.42
CA THR A 65 -3.32 -5.26 -6.47
C THR A 65 -3.39 -6.68 -7.02
N LYS A 66 -2.24 -7.36 -7.06
CA LYS A 66 -2.14 -8.76 -7.46
C LYS A 66 -1.61 -9.58 -6.29
N ILE A 67 -2.31 -10.66 -5.99
CA ILE A 67 -1.89 -11.61 -4.96
C ILE A 67 -1.11 -12.71 -5.66
N LEU A 68 0.13 -12.93 -5.21
CA LEU A 68 1.05 -13.91 -5.75
C LEU A 68 1.50 -14.81 -4.61
N THR A 69 1.59 -16.11 -4.87
CA THR A 69 1.97 -17.11 -3.87
C THR A 69 3.41 -17.54 -4.11
N VAL A 70 4.21 -17.51 -3.04
CA VAL A 70 5.59 -18.00 -2.99
C VAL A 70 5.61 -19.16 -2.01
N GLU A 71 6.06 -20.33 -2.46
CA GLU A 71 6.15 -21.53 -1.61
C GLU A 71 7.36 -21.46 -0.68
N ALA A 72 7.28 -22.13 0.47
CA ALA A 72 8.40 -22.20 1.40
C ALA A 72 9.53 -23.07 0.84
N GLY A 73 10.78 -22.68 1.11
CA GLY A 73 11.97 -23.46 0.72
C GLY A 73 12.49 -23.21 -0.70
N ILE A 74 11.89 -22.29 -1.45
CA ILE A 74 12.41 -21.90 -2.76
C ILE A 74 13.38 -20.72 -2.64
N SER A 75 14.49 -20.78 -3.37
CA SER A 75 15.53 -19.75 -3.35
C SER A 75 15.26 -18.60 -4.33
N ASN A 76 14.50 -18.87 -5.39
CA ASN A 76 14.17 -17.90 -6.43
C ASN A 76 12.78 -18.20 -7.00
N LYS A 77 11.99 -17.15 -7.25
CA LYS A 77 10.68 -17.23 -7.90
C LYS A 77 10.53 -16.06 -8.87
N GLN A 78 10.28 -16.38 -10.13
CA GLN A 78 9.96 -15.39 -11.16
C GLN A 78 8.45 -15.40 -11.43
N PHE A 79 7.89 -14.20 -11.61
CA PHE A 79 6.50 -14.00 -12.00
C PHE A 79 6.45 -13.25 -13.32
N ASP A 80 6.01 -13.93 -14.37
CA ASP A 80 5.89 -13.35 -15.70
C ASP A 80 4.50 -12.74 -15.92
N ASN A 81 4.42 -11.78 -16.85
CA ASN A 81 3.16 -11.16 -17.28
C ASN A 81 2.32 -10.55 -16.14
N LEU A 82 3.00 -9.99 -15.12
CA LEU A 82 2.33 -9.35 -13.98
C LEU A 82 1.46 -8.16 -14.38
N PHE A 83 1.86 -7.37 -15.37
CA PHE A 83 1.07 -6.25 -15.87
C PHE A 83 0.95 -6.35 -17.39
N LEU A 84 -0.28 -6.41 -17.89
CA LEU A 84 -0.56 -6.47 -19.32
C LEU A 84 -0.98 -5.07 -19.79
N GLY A 85 -0.25 -4.50 -20.76
CA GLY A 85 -0.52 -3.17 -21.30
C GLY A 85 0.22 -2.06 -20.55
N ASN A 86 -0.51 -1.25 -19.78
CA ASN A 86 0.06 -0.06 -19.15
C ASN A 86 1.00 -0.44 -18.00
N LEU A 87 2.24 0.06 -18.07
CA LEU A 87 3.22 -0.13 -17.02
C LEU A 87 2.88 0.76 -15.79
N PRO A 88 2.86 0.21 -14.57
CA PRO A 88 2.62 1.00 -13.38
C PRO A 88 3.76 2.01 -13.15
N ARG A 89 3.40 3.20 -12.65
CA ARG A 89 4.38 4.22 -12.26
C ARG A 89 5.14 3.86 -10.98
N ARG A 90 4.56 2.99 -10.15
CA ARG A 90 5.12 2.53 -8.88
C ARG A 90 4.63 1.12 -8.59
N VAL A 91 5.56 0.25 -8.20
CA VAL A 91 5.27 -1.10 -7.70
C VAL A 91 5.65 -1.15 -6.23
N ILE A 92 4.74 -1.66 -5.41
CA ILE A 92 4.96 -1.92 -3.98
C ILE A 92 4.77 -3.41 -3.77
N VAL A 93 5.76 -4.05 -3.16
CA VAL A 93 5.72 -5.48 -2.84
C VAL A 93 5.61 -5.61 -1.33
N GLY A 94 4.59 -6.33 -0.87
CA GLY A 94 4.40 -6.69 0.53
C GLY A 94 4.36 -8.21 0.65
N LEU A 95 5.20 -8.76 1.53
CA LEU A 95 5.23 -10.18 1.83
C LEU A 95 4.48 -10.43 3.14
N LEU A 96 3.55 -11.38 3.13
CA LEU A 96 2.74 -11.76 4.28
C LEU A 96 2.56 -13.28 4.33
N ASN A 97 2.21 -13.78 5.52
CA ASN A 97 1.85 -15.19 5.68
C ASN A 97 0.48 -15.45 5.04
N HIS A 98 0.37 -16.52 4.25
CA HIS A 98 -0.88 -16.96 3.63
C HIS A 98 -2.02 -17.16 4.64
N ALA A 99 -1.71 -17.70 5.83
CA ALA A 99 -2.70 -17.86 6.90
C ALA A 99 -3.27 -16.51 7.38
N GLY A 100 -2.51 -15.42 7.25
CA GLY A 100 -2.97 -14.06 7.53
C GLY A 100 -3.94 -13.55 6.47
N SER A 101 -3.63 -13.74 5.17
CA SER A 101 -4.52 -13.33 4.08
C SER A 101 -5.84 -14.09 4.03
N ASP A 102 -5.87 -15.33 4.51
CA ASP A 102 -7.09 -16.13 4.54
C ASP A 102 -8.07 -15.72 5.66
N GLY A 103 -7.59 -14.94 6.64
CA GLY A 103 -8.40 -14.48 7.77
C GLY A 103 -8.47 -15.52 8.90
N VAL A 104 -7.33 -15.97 9.38
CA VAL A 104 -7.24 -16.74 10.64
C VAL A 104 -7.10 -15.76 11.81
N TYR A 105 -7.98 -15.84 12.81
CA TYR A 105 -7.99 -14.91 13.95
C TYR A 105 -6.67 -14.89 14.76
N ALA A 106 -5.92 -15.98 14.77
CA ALA A 106 -4.64 -16.06 15.46
C ALA A 106 -3.50 -15.29 14.74
N THR A 107 -3.66 -15.02 13.44
CA THR A 107 -2.66 -14.37 12.59
C THR A 107 -3.11 -12.95 12.22
N ASN A 108 -2.16 -12.10 11.83
CA ASN A 108 -2.45 -10.74 11.42
C ASN A 108 -2.19 -10.59 9.91
N PRO A 109 -3.20 -10.23 9.09
CA PRO A 109 -3.05 -10.00 7.65
C PRO A 109 -2.13 -8.82 7.29
N LEU A 110 -1.96 -7.86 8.21
CA LEU A 110 -1.14 -6.66 8.01
C LEU A 110 0.27 -6.80 8.58
N HIS A 111 0.61 -7.99 9.07
CA HIS A 111 1.95 -8.27 9.55
C HIS A 111 2.86 -8.67 8.38
N PHE A 112 3.48 -7.68 7.76
CA PHE A 112 4.46 -7.94 6.70
C PHE A 112 5.81 -8.31 7.30
N SER A 113 6.37 -9.42 6.83
CA SER A 113 7.68 -9.90 7.27
C SER A 113 8.58 -10.11 6.05
N PRO A 114 9.89 -9.87 6.16
CA PRO A 114 10.79 -9.97 5.02
C PRO A 114 11.03 -11.41 4.53
N TYR A 115 10.77 -12.43 5.37
CA TYR A 115 10.96 -13.86 5.06
C TYR A 115 12.31 -14.17 4.37
N ASP A 116 13.40 -13.56 4.87
CA ASP A 116 14.76 -13.70 4.33
C ASP A 116 14.92 -13.34 2.84
N LEU A 117 14.04 -12.50 2.31
CA LEU A 117 14.16 -11.96 0.95
C LEU A 117 15.47 -11.18 0.81
N ARG A 118 16.33 -11.64 -0.09
CA ARG A 118 17.64 -10.99 -0.34
C ARG A 118 17.59 -9.91 -1.40
N SER A 119 16.83 -10.13 -2.47
CA SER A 119 16.79 -9.20 -3.58
C SER A 119 15.50 -9.31 -4.40
N ILE A 120 15.20 -8.23 -5.12
CA ILE A 120 14.12 -8.16 -6.10
C ILE A 120 14.68 -7.57 -7.39
N ASN A 121 14.36 -8.20 -8.52
CA ASN A 121 14.64 -7.67 -9.84
C ASN A 121 13.33 -7.50 -10.62
N ALA A 122 13.22 -6.41 -11.39
CA ALA A 122 12.06 -6.09 -12.20
C ALA A 122 12.45 -6.08 -13.67
N PHE A 123 11.64 -6.72 -14.50
CA PHE A 123 11.87 -6.81 -15.95
C PHE A 123 10.70 -6.17 -16.70
N VAL A 124 11.02 -5.45 -17.78
CA VAL A 124 10.04 -4.94 -18.74
C VAL A 124 10.46 -5.44 -20.12
N ASN A 125 9.57 -6.20 -20.75
CA ASN A 125 9.81 -6.85 -22.05
C ASN A 125 11.14 -7.64 -22.11
N GLY A 126 11.45 -8.37 -21.03
CA GLY A 126 12.66 -9.18 -20.92
C GLY A 126 13.94 -8.41 -20.58
N MET A 127 13.90 -7.07 -20.49
CA MET A 127 15.05 -6.26 -20.09
C MET A 127 14.95 -5.81 -18.63
N PRO A 128 16.04 -5.87 -17.84
CA PRO A 128 16.03 -5.42 -16.45
C PRO A 128 15.79 -3.91 -16.35
N VAL A 129 14.87 -3.51 -15.48
CA VAL A 129 14.58 -2.11 -15.19
C VAL A 129 15.44 -1.67 -14.02
N GLY A 130 16.60 -1.10 -14.35
CA GLY A 130 17.56 -0.64 -13.37
C GLY A 130 18.40 -1.77 -12.77
N LYS A 131 18.98 -1.50 -11.61
CA LYS A 131 19.80 -2.49 -10.89
C LYS A 131 18.90 -3.34 -10.00
N GLU A 132 19.33 -4.58 -9.79
CA GLU A 132 18.75 -5.46 -8.78
C GLU A 132 18.72 -4.76 -7.42
N TYR A 133 17.56 -4.83 -6.77
CA TYR A 133 17.35 -4.21 -5.48
C TYR A 133 17.74 -5.20 -4.39
N GLU A 134 18.90 -4.98 -3.77
CA GLU A 134 19.28 -5.70 -2.55
C GLU A 134 18.41 -5.25 -1.37
N CYS A 135 17.69 -6.20 -0.78
CA CYS A 135 16.80 -5.96 0.35
C CYS A 135 17.56 -6.10 1.67
N LYS A 136 18.17 -5.00 2.12
CA LYS A 136 18.80 -4.92 3.45
C LYS A 136 17.78 -4.44 4.47
N PHE A 137 17.12 -5.39 5.13
CA PHE A 137 16.09 -5.09 6.14
C PHE A 137 16.67 -4.76 7.52
N GLU A 138 17.97 -4.60 7.68
CA GLU A 138 18.58 -4.16 8.94
C GLU A 138 18.26 -2.69 9.20
N ALA A 139 18.07 -2.34 10.49
CA ALA A 139 17.82 -0.98 10.94
C ALA A 139 19.09 -0.13 10.78
N THR A 140 19.42 0.22 9.54
CA THR A 140 20.53 1.10 9.25
C THR A 140 20.09 2.53 9.51
N THR A 141 20.73 3.18 10.48
CA THR A 141 20.72 4.63 10.75
C THR A 141 21.38 5.39 9.60
N SER A 142 20.94 5.12 8.37
CA SER A 142 21.48 5.61 7.12
C SER A 142 20.59 6.72 6.59
N THR A 143 21.17 7.88 6.32
CA THR A 143 20.52 9.07 5.75
C THR A 143 20.05 8.86 4.29
N ALA A 144 20.27 7.68 3.70
CA ALA A 144 19.80 7.33 2.38
C ALA A 144 18.34 6.82 2.41
N PRO A 145 17.51 7.14 1.40
CA PRO A 145 16.13 6.67 1.35
C PRO A 145 16.10 5.14 1.32
N THR A 146 15.61 4.54 2.39
CA THR A 146 15.45 3.09 2.53
C THR A 146 14.45 2.58 1.49
N ARG A 147 14.96 1.91 0.44
CA ARG A 147 14.12 1.34 -0.63
C ARG A 147 13.42 0.03 -0.22
N CYS A 148 13.87 -0.59 0.88
CA CYS A 148 13.29 -1.79 1.47
C CYS A 148 13.10 -1.58 2.97
N ALA A 149 11.87 -1.35 3.42
CA ALA A 149 11.57 -1.10 4.83
C ALA A 149 10.92 -2.33 5.47
N ARG A 150 11.16 -2.55 6.76
CA ARG A 150 10.34 -3.47 7.56
C ARG A 150 8.93 -2.90 7.71
N ALA A 151 7.95 -3.79 7.92
CA ALA A 151 6.62 -3.36 8.35
C ALA A 151 6.72 -2.41 9.54
N TYR A 152 5.88 -1.38 9.56
CA TYR A 152 5.80 -0.38 10.62
C TYR A 152 7.01 0.56 10.78
N ALA A 153 8.14 0.34 10.09
CA ALA A 153 9.29 1.26 10.14
C ALA A 153 8.98 2.62 9.50
N SER A 154 8.10 2.65 8.48
CA SER A 154 7.66 3.88 7.82
C SER A 154 6.64 4.69 8.63
N LEU A 155 6.01 4.10 9.66
CA LEU A 155 5.05 4.82 10.52
C LEU A 155 5.75 5.78 11.49
N TYR A 156 7.04 5.56 11.79
CA TYR A 156 7.82 6.40 12.70
C TYR A 156 8.76 7.38 12.00
N ASN A 157 8.90 7.30 10.67
CA ASN A 157 9.62 8.31 9.89
C ASN A 157 8.70 9.50 9.58
N VAL A 158 8.26 10.19 10.63
CA VAL A 158 7.83 11.58 10.49
C VAL A 158 9.09 12.37 10.14
N ALA A 159 9.14 12.89 8.92
CA ALA A 159 10.18 13.80 8.50
C ALA A 159 10.26 14.97 9.50
N THR A 160 11.32 15.00 10.30
CA THR A 160 11.73 16.23 10.98
C THR A 160 11.94 17.28 9.89
N PRO A 161 11.22 18.42 9.91
CA PRO A 161 11.45 19.48 8.96
C PRO A 161 12.91 19.91 9.09
N ALA A 162 13.63 19.98 7.97
CA ALA A 162 14.97 20.56 7.93
C ALA A 162 14.87 22.01 8.44
N GLY A 163 15.34 22.21 9.67
CA GLY A 163 15.33 23.51 10.33
C GLY A 163 16.19 24.51 9.55
N MET A 164 15.57 25.65 9.25
CA MET A 164 16.24 26.89 8.87
C MET A 164 17.26 27.26 9.95
N GLY A 165 18.53 27.31 9.57
CA GLY A 165 19.57 28.01 10.31
C GLY A 165 19.66 29.45 9.82
N HIS A 166 19.61 30.39 10.76
CA HIS A 166 19.78 31.83 10.58
C HIS A 166 21.14 32.20 9.99
#